data_AF-Q93M44-F1
#
_entry.id   AF-Q93M44-F1
#
_cell.length_a   1.000
_cell.length_b   1.000
_cell.length_c   1.000
_cell.angle_alpha   90.00
_cell.angle_beta   90.00
_cell.angle_gamma   90.00
#
_symmetry.space_group_name_H-M   'P 1'
#
loop_
_entity.id
_entity.type
_entity.pdbx_description
1 polymer ?
#
loop_
_entity_poly.entity_id
_entity_poly.type
_entity_poly.pdbx_seq_one_letter_code
_entity_poly.pdbx_strand_id
1 'polypeptide(L)' 'RLDRFLRELSRYRPGTLRCDPRVAGLRLSGVFQLAHTDDILRALPALLPVQLSYVTPYWITVGPRPAGATT' A
#
# COMPACT_ATOMS: atom_id res chain seq x y z
N ARG A 1 -6.94 0.26 -9.84
CA ARG A 1 -5.50 0.63 -9.87
C ARG A 1 -5.08 0.95 -8.44
N LEU A 2 -3.86 0.58 -8.07
CA LEU A 2 -3.39 0.71 -6.68
C LEU A 2 -3.32 2.19 -6.24
N ASP A 3 -2.94 3.10 -7.13
CA ASP A 3 -2.88 4.54 -6.84
C ASP A 3 -4.22 5.11 -6.33
N ARG A 4 -5.33 4.75 -6.99
CA ARG A 4 -6.65 5.23 -6.64
C ARG A 4 -7.05 4.72 -5.26
N PHE A 5 -6.77 3.45 -4.99
CA PHE A 5 -7.08 2.82 -3.72
C PHE A 5 -6.30 3.47 -2.57
N LEU A 6 -4.99 3.67 -2.74
CA LEU A 6 -4.15 4.35 -1.76
C LEU A 6 -4.60 5.81 -1.52
N ARG A 7 -4.97 6.52 -2.59
CA ARG A 7 -5.52 7.87 -2.46
C ARG A 7 -6.84 7.92 -1.69
N GLU A 8 -7.66 6.87 -1.83
CA GLU A 8 -8.92 6.74 -1.11
C GLU A 8 -8.67 6.44 0.37
N LEU A 9 -7.77 5.49 0.69
CA LEU A 9 -7.34 5.22 2.07
C LEU A 9 -6.75 6.44 2.78
N SER A 10 -5.99 7.26 2.06
CA SER A 10 -5.42 8.51 2.57
C SER A 10 -6.49 9.51 3.07
N ARG A 11 -7.73 9.41 2.57
CA ARG A 11 -8.84 10.26 3.05
C ARG A 11 -9.43 9.80 4.37
N TYR A 12 -9.32 8.51 4.69
CA TYR A 12 -9.90 7.90 5.89
C TYR A 12 -8.90 7.81 7.05
N ARG A 13 -7.60 7.98 6.79
CA ARG A 13 -6.54 7.92 7.80
C ARG A 13 -5.88 9.29 7.97
N PRO A 14 -5.72 9.79 9.21
CA PRO A 14 -4.81 10.91 9.46
C PRO A 14 -3.37 10.45 9.23
N GLY A 15 -2.70 11.01 8.22
CA GLY A 15 -1.29 10.72 7.91
C GLY A 15 -0.94 10.85 6.43
N THR A 16 0.33 10.57 6.09
CA THR A 16 0.86 10.63 4.73
C THR A 16 1.03 9.22 4.17
N LEU A 17 0.26 8.91 3.13
CA LEU A 17 0.37 7.67 2.37
C LEU A 17 0.96 7.98 0.99
N ARG A 18 2.19 7.54 0.72
CA ARG A 18 2.84 7.67 -0.60
C ARG A 18 2.70 6.39 -1.38
N CYS A 19 2.43 6.53 -2.68
CA CYS A 19 2.46 5.44 -3.65
C CYS A 19 3.64 5.67 -4.59
N ASP A 20 4.49 4.65 -4.77
CA ASP A 20 5.52 4.67 -5.79
C ASP A 20 4.90 4.48 -7.19
N PRO A 21 5.28 5.31 -8.19
CA PRO A 21 4.71 5.25 -9.53
C PRO A 21 4.93 3.90 -10.23
N ARG A 22 5.95 3.11 -9.84
CA ARG A 22 6.20 1.77 -10.40
C ARG A 22 5.10 0.78 -10.06
N VAL A 23 4.43 0.95 -8.91
CA VAL A 23 3.33 0.07 -8.45
C VAL A 23 1.96 0.72 -8.58
N ALA A 24 1.88 2.02 -8.83
CA ALA A 24 0.64 2.77 -9.05
C ALA A 24 -0.29 2.10 -10.08
N GLY A 25 0.30 1.59 -11.17
CA GLY A 25 -0.43 0.92 -12.26
C GLY A 25 -0.94 -0.48 -11.93
N LEU A 26 -0.59 -1.08 -10.79
CA LEU A 26 -1.00 -2.44 -10.45
C LEU A 26 -2.51 -2.55 -10.38
N ARG A 27 -3.04 -3.60 -11.02
CA ARG A 27 -4.46 -3.89 -11.05
C ARG A 27 -4.86 -4.53 -9.72
N LEU A 28 -5.29 -3.69 -8.79
CA LEU A 28 -5.96 -4.12 -7.58
C LEU A 28 -7.40 -4.55 -7.95
N SER A 29 -7.66 -5.86 -7.90
CA SER A 29 -8.98 -6.46 -8.13
C SER A 29 -9.45 -7.10 -6.82
N GLY A 30 -10.46 -6.54 -6.18
CA GLY A 30 -10.99 -7.03 -4.91
C GLY A 30 -11.85 -6.00 -4.20
N VAL A 31 -12.65 -6.46 -3.25
CA VAL A 31 -13.42 -5.62 -2.33
C VAL A 31 -12.64 -5.56 -1.02
N PHE A 32 -12.25 -4.36 -0.59
CA PHE A 32 -11.47 -4.16 0.63
C PHE A 32 -12.30 -3.35 1.64
N GLN A 33 -12.35 -3.84 2.89
CA GLN A 33 -13.11 -3.25 3.98
C GLN A 33 -12.35 -2.06 4.61
N LEU A 34 -12.78 -0.82 4.36
CA LEU A 34 -12.08 0.38 4.87
C LEU A 34 -12.12 0.58 6.39
N ALA A 35 -12.86 -0.27 7.13
CA ALA A 35 -12.95 -0.22 8.59
C ALA A 35 -11.59 -0.36 9.29
N HIS A 36 -10.66 -1.13 8.70
CA HIS A 36 -9.30 -1.32 9.22
C HIS A 36 -8.27 -1.09 8.12
N THR A 37 -8.03 0.18 7.80
CA THR A 37 -7.08 0.61 6.75
C THR A 37 -5.68 0.05 6.97
N ASP A 38 -5.22 -0.05 8.22
CA ASP A 38 -3.88 -0.56 8.56
C ASP A 38 -3.72 -2.06 8.25
N ASP A 39 -4.75 -2.86 8.54
CA ASP A 39 -4.78 -4.29 8.21
C ASP A 39 -4.73 -4.53 6.70
N ILE A 40 -5.47 -3.74 5.91
CA ILE A 40 -5.39 -3.84 4.44
C ILE A 40 -4.00 -3.45 3.94
N LEU A 41 -3.40 -2.41 4.51
CA LEU A 41 -2.03 -2.03 4.17
C LEU A 41 -1.08 -3.19 4.44
N ARG A 42 -1.13 -3.84 5.61
CA ARG A 42 -0.30 -5.03 5.91
C ARG A 42 -0.60 -6.22 5.01
N ALA A 43 -1.83 -6.37 4.51
CA ALA A 43 -2.21 -7.47 3.61
C ALA A 43 -1.76 -7.23 2.15
N LEU A 44 -1.54 -5.98 1.73
CA LEU A 44 -1.15 -5.63 0.35
C LEU A 44 0.10 -6.38 -0.16
N PRO A 45 1.21 -6.47 0.59
CA PRO A 45 2.40 -7.24 0.21
C PRO A 45 2.17 -8.75 0.01
N ALA A 46 1.13 -9.31 0.63
CA ALA A 46 0.78 -10.72 0.47
C ALA A 46 -0.02 -10.97 -0.83
N LEU A 47 -0.77 -9.96 -1.29
CA LEU A 47 -1.63 -10.04 -2.47
C LEU A 47 -0.94 -9.55 -3.75
N LEU A 48 0.03 -8.64 -3.61
CA LEU A 48 0.71 -7.97 -4.71
C LEU A 48 2.23 -7.93 -4.46
N PRO A 49 3.06 -7.81 -5.51
CA PRO A 49 4.53 -7.67 -5.39
C PRO A 49 4.92 -6.25 -4.93
N VAL A 50 4.38 -5.81 -3.80
CA VAL A 50 4.59 -4.50 -3.19
C VAL A 50 5.23 -4.67 -1.81
N GLN A 51 5.90 -3.62 -1.35
CA GLN A 51 6.47 -3.52 -0.01
C GLN A 51 5.98 -2.23 0.65
N LEU A 52 5.78 -2.29 1.96
CA LEU A 52 5.45 -1.13 2.78
C LEU A 52 6.72 -0.67 3.49
N SER A 53 7.03 0.61 3.38
CA SER A 53 8.09 1.27 4.13
C SER A 53 7.44 2.25 5.10
N TYR A 54 7.63 1.98 6.39
CA TYR A 54 7.15 2.84 7.47
C TYR A 54 8.30 3.75 7.88
N VAL A 55 8.19 5.04 7.59
CA VAL A 55 9.15 6.05 8.08
C VAL A 55 8.75 6.48 9.49
N THR A 56 7.45 6.69 9.69
CA THR A 56 6.83 6.96 10.99
C THR A 56 5.46 6.25 11.03
N PRO A 57 4.83 6.07 12.21
CA PRO A 57 3.48 5.51 12.29
C PRO A 57 2.45 6.26 11.42
N TYR A 58 2.65 7.55 11.18
CA TYR A 58 1.78 8.37 10.33
C TYR A 58 2.27 8.48 8.88
N TRP A 59 3.47 7.99 8.54
CA TRP A 59 4.06 8.11 7.21
C TRP A 59 4.45 6.76 6.63
N ILE A 60 3.66 6.33 5.65
CA ILE A 60 3.79 5.03 4.99
C ILE A 60 4.05 5.27 3.50
N THR A 61 5.02 4.55 2.96
CA THR A 61 5.32 4.54 1.53
C THR A 61 5.11 3.14 0.99
N VAL A 62 4.29 3.01 -0.05
CA VAL A 62 4.04 1.76 -0.76
C VAL A 62 4.91 1.72 -2.01
N GLY A 63 5.90 0.84 -2.01
CA GLY A 63 6.86 0.66 -3.09
C GLY A 63 6.76 -0.72 -3.74
N PRO A 64 7.47 -0.97 -4.84
CA PRO A 64 7.66 -2.32 -5.36
C PRO A 64 8.45 -3.17 -4.35
N ARG A 65 8.10 -4.45 -4.23
CA ARG A 65 8.91 -5.38 -3.45
C ARG A 65 10.28 -5.51 -4.10
N PRO A 66 11.39 -5.25 -3.39
CA PRO A 66 12.72 -5.48 -3.93
C PRO A 66 12.85 -6.97 -4.26
N ALA A 67 13.26 -7.27 -5.49
CA ALA A 67 13.37 -8.63 -6.01
C ALA A 67 14.51 -9.46 -5.35
N GLY A 68 15.05 -9.03 -4.21
CA GLY A 68 16.32 -9.52 -3.65
C GLY A 68 16.25 -10.17 -2.26
N ALA A 69 15.07 -10.40 -1.68
CA ALA A 69 14.99 -11.12 -0.40
C ALA A 69 14.74 -12.63 -0.63
N THR A 70 15.73 -13.30 -1.22
CA THR A 70 15.88 -14.76 -1.14
C THR A 70 17.30 -15.00 -0.65
N THR A 71 17.44 -15.32 0.63
CA THR A 71 18.61 -15.97 1.22
C THR A 71 18.08 -17.13 2.05
#